data_AF-A0A6G6JZT0-F1
#
_entry.id   AF-A0A6G6JZT0-F1
#
_cell.length_a   1.000
_cell.length_b   1.000
_cell.length_c   1.000
_cell.angle_alpha   90.00
_cell.angle_beta   90.00
_cell.angle_gamma   90.00
#
_symmetry.space_group_name_H-M   'P 1'
#
loop_
_entity.id
_entity.type
_entity.pdbx_description
1 polymer ?
#
loop_
_entity_poly.entity_id
_entity_poly.type
_entity_poly.pdbx_seq_one_letter_code
_entity_poly.pdbx_strand_id
1 'polypeptide(L)'
;MNAVALSSPQRVNRQYIIRTLLFMGGYVAVNLAAIFGAFDDVRGGGAAALALVVTAPLIGHTWAALVYWRDSDEFVRGLMAKRFILAAGIAFCFASAWGFMETYAGAWHAPGFLIFPLFWFTYGVISPFIRTSH
;
A
#
# COMPACT_ATOMS: atom_id res chain seq x y z
N MET A 1 -34.63 11.36 -14.62
CA MET A 1 -33.67 10.23 -14.51
C MET A 1 -33.30 10.10 -13.05
N ASN A 2 -33.86 9.11 -12.35
CA ASN A 2 -33.70 8.95 -10.91
C ASN A 2 -32.32 8.36 -10.60
N ALA A 3 -31.50 9.10 -9.85
CA ALA A 3 -30.28 8.57 -9.27
C ALA A 3 -30.67 7.44 -8.30
N VAL A 4 -30.44 6.19 -8.70
CA VAL A 4 -30.58 5.03 -7.83
C VAL A 4 -29.71 5.29 -6.61
N ALA A 5 -30.34 5.51 -5.45
CA ALA A 5 -29.62 5.74 -4.21
C ALA A 5 -28.82 4.46 -3.89
N LEU A 6 -27.51 4.52 -4.08
CA LEU A 6 -26.60 3.42 -3.75
C LEU A 6 -26.81 3.01 -2.29
N SER A 7 -26.92 1.71 -2.04
CA SER A 7 -26.95 1.16 -0.68
C SER A 7 -25.66 1.54 0.06
N SER A 8 -25.69 1.59 1.40
CA SER A 8 -24.51 1.98 2.18
C SER A 8 -23.24 1.16 1.82
N PRO A 9 -23.29 -0.17 1.56
CA PRO A 9 -22.10 -0.92 1.14
C PRO A 9 -21.58 -0.51 -0.23
N GLN A 10 -22.47 -0.24 -1.19
CA GLN A 10 -22.09 0.20 -2.54
C GLN A 10 -21.41 1.58 -2.51
N ARG A 11 -21.88 2.49 -1.64
CA ARG A 11 -21.26 3.80 -1.43
C ARG A 11 -19.87 3.67 -0.84
N VAL A 12 -19.70 2.84 0.20
CA VAL A 12 -18.41 2.59 0.85
C VAL A 12 -17.40 2.01 -0.16
N ASN A 13 -17.80 1.00 -0.94
CA ASN A 13 -16.95 0.42 -1.98
C ASN A 13 -16.58 1.44 -3.06
N ARG A 14 -17.54 2.24 -3.54
CA ARG A 14 -17.27 3.30 -4.53
C ARG A 14 -16.28 4.35 -4.01
N GLN A 15 -16.42 4.78 -2.75
CA GLN A 15 -15.49 5.72 -2.14
C GLN A 15 -14.09 5.12 -2.00
N TYR A 16 -13.98 3.84 -1.63
CA TYR A 16 -12.71 3.13 -1.57
C TYR A 16 -12.02 3.07 -2.94
N ILE A 17 -12.75 2.71 -4.00
CA ILE A 17 -12.22 2.67 -5.37
C ILE A 17 -11.74 4.06 -5.80
N ILE A 18 -12.55 5.10 -5.59
CA ILE A 18 -12.17 6.48 -5.94
C ILE A 18 -10.90 6.91 -5.20
N ARG A 19 -10.83 6.72 -3.88
CA ARG A 19 -9.64 7.06 -3.09
C ARG A 19 -8.41 6.30 -3.57
N THR A 20 -8.56 5.01 -3.83
CA THR A 20 -7.49 4.15 -4.34
C THR A 20 -6.99 4.63 -5.70
N LEU A 21 -7.90 4.93 -6.64
CA LEU A 21 -7.54 5.45 -7.96
C LEU A 21 -6.88 6.82 -7.88
N LEU A 22 -7.34 7.70 -7.00
CA LEU A 22 -6.72 9.03 -6.82
C LEU A 22 -5.30 8.92 -6.27
N PHE A 23 -5.09 8.13 -5.21
CA PHE A 23 -3.76 7.97 -4.63
C PHE A 23 -2.83 7.21 -5.57
N MET A 24 -3.24 6.06 -6.11
CA MET A 24 -2.38 5.29 -7.02
C MET A 24 -2.17 5.99 -8.36
N GLY A 25 -3.16 6.73 -8.86
CA GLY A 25 -2.99 7.62 -10.01
C GLY A 25 -1.96 8.71 -9.74
N GLY A 26 -1.99 9.34 -8.57
CA GLY A 26 -0.97 10.29 -8.14
C GLY A 26 0.42 9.66 -8.02
N TYR A 27 0.53 8.48 -7.42
CA TYR A 27 1.78 7.73 -7.34
C TYR A 27 2.36 7.46 -8.73
N VAL A 28 1.54 6.93 -9.65
CA VAL A 28 1.94 6.66 -11.03
C VAL A 28 2.35 7.95 -11.74
N ALA A 29 1.58 9.03 -11.60
CA ALA A 29 1.90 10.31 -12.22
C ALA A 29 3.26 10.86 -11.78
N VAL A 30 3.56 10.84 -10.48
CA VAL A 30 4.85 11.31 -9.94
C VAL A 30 6.01 10.43 -10.43
N ASN A 31 5.84 9.10 -10.44
CA ASN A 31 6.88 8.19 -10.92
C ASN A 31 7.10 8.29 -12.43
N LEU A 32 6.03 8.47 -13.23
CA LEU A 32 6.17 8.73 -14.66
C LEU A 32 6.91 10.05 -14.91
N ALA A 33 6.55 11.12 -14.18
CA ALA A 33 7.28 12.38 -14.28
C ALA A 33 8.77 12.21 -13.96
N ALA A 34 9.11 11.42 -12.93
CA ALA A 34 10.50 11.08 -12.60
C ALA A 34 11.19 10.30 -13.72
N ILE A 35 10.54 9.27 -14.30
CA ILE A 35 11.09 8.49 -15.42
C ILE A 35 11.33 9.35 -16.66
N PHE A 36 10.47 10.33 -16.93
CA PHE A 36 10.62 11.27 -18.04
C PHE A 36 11.57 12.44 -17.75
N GLY A 37 12.29 12.40 -16.62
CA GLY A 37 13.35 13.35 -16.29
C GLY A 37 12.88 14.67 -15.66
N ALA A 38 11.62 14.77 -15.23
CA ALA A 38 11.09 16.00 -14.62
C ALA A 38 11.81 16.40 -13.31
N PHE A 39 12.58 15.50 -12.72
CA PHE A 39 13.26 15.71 -11.44
C PHE A 39 14.77 15.39 -11.48
N ASP A 40 15.38 15.28 -12.66
CA ASP A 40 16.80 14.85 -12.80
C ASP A 40 17.79 15.84 -12.15
N ASP A 41 17.44 17.13 -12.13
CA ASP A 41 18.26 18.20 -11.54
C ASP A 41 18.00 18.41 -10.04
N VAL A 42 17.03 17.70 -9.46
CA VAL A 42 16.62 17.90 -8.06
C VAL A 42 17.66 17.27 -7.13
N ARG A 43 18.28 18.10 -6.27
CA ARG A 43 19.33 17.68 -5.32
C ARG A 43 19.07 18.15 -3.90
N GLY A 44 19.78 17.55 -2.94
CA GLY A 44 19.75 17.95 -1.54
C GLY A 44 18.33 17.94 -0.95
N GLY A 45 17.91 19.07 -0.37
CA GLY A 45 16.59 19.20 0.27
C GLY A 45 15.41 18.99 -0.70
N GLY A 46 15.56 19.32 -1.99
CA GLY A 46 14.53 19.07 -2.99
C GLY A 46 14.28 17.58 -3.22
N ALA A 47 15.33 16.77 -3.19
CA ALA A 47 15.21 15.32 -3.38
C ALA A 47 14.52 14.66 -2.18
N ALA A 48 14.80 15.14 -0.96
CA ALA A 48 14.09 14.72 0.24
C ALA A 48 12.60 15.08 0.17
N ALA A 49 12.25 16.29 -0.29
CA ALA A 49 10.86 16.70 -0.49
C ALA A 49 10.16 15.81 -1.53
N LEU A 50 10.83 15.49 -2.65
CA LEU A 50 10.29 14.60 -3.67
C LEU A 50 10.04 13.18 -3.13
N ALA A 51 10.95 12.65 -2.31
CA ALA A 51 10.74 11.35 -1.66
C ALA A 51 9.47 11.34 -0.79
N LEU A 52 9.20 12.43 -0.06
CA LEU A 52 7.97 12.59 0.72
C LEU A 52 6.73 12.68 -0.19
N VAL A 53 6.83 13.40 -1.31
CA VAL A 53 5.75 13.49 -2.31
C VAL A 53 5.41 12.14 -2.90
N VAL A 54 6.42 11.32 -3.26
CA VAL A 54 6.22 9.95 -3.77
C VAL A 54 5.59 9.04 -2.69
N THR A 55 5.93 9.26 -1.43
CA THR A 55 5.44 8.45 -0.30
C THR A 55 4.00 8.80 0.10
N ALA A 56 3.57 10.07 -0.06
CA ALA A 56 2.25 10.52 0.35
C ALA A 56 1.08 9.72 -0.28
N PRO A 57 1.10 9.38 -1.58
CA PRO A 57 0.16 8.42 -2.18
C PRO A 57 0.09 7.06 -1.49
N LEU A 58 1.22 6.50 -1.05
CA LEU A 58 1.27 5.19 -0.40
C LEU A 58 0.57 5.22 0.97
N ILE A 59 0.79 6.30 1.72
CA ILE A 59 0.10 6.58 2.98
C ILE A 59 -1.40 6.74 2.72
N GLY A 60 -1.77 7.54 1.72
CA GLY A 60 -3.16 7.78 1.35
C GLY A 60 -3.91 6.50 0.94
N HIS A 61 -3.26 5.63 0.16
CA HIS A 61 -3.83 4.34 -0.21
C HIS A 61 -4.02 3.42 1.01
N THR A 62 -3.02 3.35 1.89
CA THR A 62 -3.11 2.56 3.13
C THR A 62 -4.26 3.07 4.00
N TRP A 63 -4.39 4.38 4.15
CA TRP A 63 -5.52 5.02 4.85
C TRP A 63 -6.86 4.68 4.20
N ALA A 64 -6.96 4.72 2.87
CA ALA A 64 -8.19 4.38 2.15
C ALA A 64 -8.64 2.95 2.42
N ALA A 65 -7.70 1.99 2.50
CA ALA A 65 -7.98 0.61 2.88
C ALA A 65 -8.47 0.49 4.33
N LEU A 66 -7.83 1.19 5.27
CA LEU A 66 -8.25 1.20 6.68
C LEU A 66 -9.66 1.77 6.87
N VAL A 67 -9.99 2.86 6.18
CA VAL A 67 -11.35 3.44 6.22
C VAL A 67 -12.37 2.46 5.65
N TYR A 68 -12.04 1.77 4.55
CA TYR A 68 -12.91 0.75 3.97
C TYR A 68 -13.20 -0.39 4.96
N TRP A 69 -12.19 -0.90 5.67
CA TRP A 69 -12.39 -1.96 6.67
C TRP A 69 -13.14 -1.50 7.90
N ARG A 70 -12.93 -0.26 8.35
CA ARG A 70 -13.68 0.33 9.47
C ARG A 70 -15.17 0.34 9.19
N ASP A 71 -15.53 0.71 7.97
CA ASP A 71 -16.92 0.85 7.51
C ASP A 71 -17.50 -0.48 6.96
N SER A 72 -16.74 -1.58 7.04
CA SER A 72 -17.18 -2.93 6.71
C SER A 72 -17.84 -3.61 7.91
N ASP A 73 -18.58 -4.69 7.65
CA ASP A 73 -19.14 -5.55 8.69
C ASP A 73 -18.06 -6.16 9.61
N GLU A 74 -18.43 -6.51 10.85
CA GLU A 74 -17.52 -6.94 11.90
C GLU A 74 -16.69 -8.17 11.50
N PHE A 75 -17.32 -9.15 10.84
CA PHE A 75 -16.61 -10.32 10.31
C PHE A 75 -15.54 -9.93 9.29
N VAL A 76 -15.90 -9.10 8.30
CA VAL A 76 -14.98 -8.63 7.26
C VAL A 76 -13.84 -7.83 7.88
N ARG A 77 -14.15 -6.92 8.81
CA ARG A 77 -13.16 -6.10 9.51
C ARG A 77 -12.16 -6.96 10.27
N GLY A 78 -12.63 -7.94 11.05
CA GLY A 78 -11.76 -8.87 11.78
C GLY A 78 -10.89 -9.71 10.84
N LEU A 79 -11.48 -10.23 9.76
CA LEU A 79 -10.78 -11.01 8.76
C LEU A 79 -9.67 -10.21 8.05
N MET A 80 -9.96 -8.96 7.65
CA MET A 80 -8.99 -8.10 6.99
C MET A 80 -7.87 -7.66 7.93
N ALA A 81 -8.18 -7.38 9.20
CA ALA A 81 -7.17 -7.07 10.21
C ALA A 81 -6.21 -8.24 10.45
N LYS A 82 -6.73 -9.47 10.61
CA LYS A 82 -5.91 -10.69 10.76
C LYS A 82 -4.96 -10.89 9.58
N ARG A 83 -5.46 -10.75 8.35
CA ARG A 83 -4.65 -10.80 7.13
C ARG A 83 -3.60 -9.69 7.10
N PHE A 84 -3.96 -8.46 7.47
CA PHE A 84 -3.04 -7.33 7.50
C PHE A 84 -1.87 -7.56 8.45
N ILE A 85 -2.16 -8.02 9.68
CA ILE A 85 -1.16 -8.31 10.70
C ILE A 85 -0.22 -9.42 10.23
N LEU A 86 -0.76 -10.51 9.68
CA LEU A 86 0.04 -11.63 9.17
C LEU A 86 0.92 -11.19 7.99
N ALA A 87 0.37 -10.44 7.03
CA ALA A 87 1.14 -9.91 5.92
C ALA A 87 2.26 -8.97 6.38
N ALA A 88 1.98 -8.12 7.37
CA ALA A 88 2.97 -7.22 7.96
C ALA A 88 4.09 -7.98 8.66
N GLY A 89 3.75 -8.97 9.48
CA GLY A 89 4.72 -9.81 10.16
C GLY A 89 5.61 -10.58 9.19
N ILE A 90 5.03 -11.17 8.14
CA ILE A 90 5.79 -11.87 7.11
C ILE A 90 6.72 -10.90 6.36
N ALA A 91 6.20 -9.76 5.89
CA ALA A 91 7.00 -8.77 5.19
C ALA A 91 8.15 -8.22 6.06
N PHE A 92 7.89 -8.00 7.35
CA PHE A 92 8.90 -7.63 8.34
C PHE A 92 10.00 -8.69 8.46
N CYS A 93 9.64 -9.96 8.65
CA CYS A 93 10.61 -11.05 8.72
C CYS A 93 11.45 -11.17 7.44
N PHE A 94 10.82 -11.07 6.25
CA PHE A 94 11.55 -11.10 4.98
C PHE A 94 12.50 -9.92 4.82
N ALA A 95 12.06 -8.71 5.15
CA ALA A 95 12.90 -7.51 5.09
C ALA A 95 14.10 -7.61 6.04
N SER A 96 13.88 -8.10 7.28
CA SER A 96 14.97 -8.34 8.24
C SER A 96 15.94 -9.41 7.75
N ALA A 97 15.44 -10.54 7.24
CA ALA A 97 16.28 -11.59 6.68
C ALA A 97 17.14 -11.07 5.53
N TRP A 98 16.55 -10.27 4.62
CA TRP A 98 17.28 -9.66 3.52
C TRP A 98 18.35 -8.67 4.01
N GLY A 99 18.03 -7.80 4.97
CA GLY A 99 19.00 -6.88 5.57
C GLY A 99 20.18 -7.59 6.24
N PHE A 100 19.94 -8.74 6.89
CA PHE A 100 21.03 -9.57 7.42
C PHE A 100 21.86 -10.22 6.31
N MET A 101 21.26 -10.64 5.19
CA MET A 101 22.02 -11.14 4.04
C MET A 101 22.87 -10.05 3.39
N GLU A 102 22.39 -8.81 3.28
CA GLU A 102 23.21 -7.67 2.84
C GLU A 102 24.41 -7.47 3.77
N THR A 103 24.18 -7.53 5.09
CA THR A 103 25.21 -7.26 6.09
C THR A 103 26.25 -8.38 6.20
N TYR A 104 25.80 -9.65 6.18
CA TYR A 104 26.65 -10.80 6.52
C TYR A 104 27.10 -11.60 5.31
N ALA A 105 26.31 -11.64 4.23
CA ALA A 105 26.56 -12.47 3.05
C ALA A 105 26.89 -11.65 1.80
N GLY A 106 26.95 -10.31 1.90
CA GLY A 106 27.25 -9.44 0.77
C GLY A 106 26.19 -9.48 -0.33
N ALA A 107 24.92 -9.74 0.03
CA ALA A 107 23.81 -9.71 -0.92
C ALA A 107 23.66 -8.32 -1.54
N TRP A 108 23.01 -8.25 -2.71
CA TRP A 108 22.77 -6.98 -3.39
C TRP A 108 21.86 -6.07 -2.55
N HIS A 109 22.12 -4.76 -2.61
CA HIS A 109 21.34 -3.78 -1.87
C HIS A 109 19.93 -3.61 -2.45
N ALA A 110 18.92 -4.05 -1.71
CA ALA A 110 17.53 -3.90 -2.08
C ALA A 110 16.98 -2.53 -1.63
N PRO A 111 16.43 -1.72 -2.55
CA PRO A 111 15.82 -0.46 -2.18
C PRO A 111 14.69 -0.64 -1.16
N GLY A 112 14.73 0.11 -0.06
CA GLY A 112 13.78 -0.04 1.05
C GLY A 112 12.29 0.12 0.67
N PHE A 113 11.99 0.85 -0.41
CA PHE A 113 10.62 0.98 -0.90
C PHE A 113 10.01 -0.35 -1.37
N LEU A 114 10.82 -1.39 -1.65
CA LEU A 114 10.37 -2.73 -2.03
C LEU A 114 9.60 -3.45 -0.92
N ILE A 115 9.71 -3.00 0.34
CA ILE A 115 8.92 -3.54 1.45
C ILE A 115 7.42 -3.31 1.23
N PHE A 116 7.04 -2.18 0.62
CA PHE A 116 5.63 -1.86 0.37
C PHE A 116 4.93 -2.82 -0.62
N PRO A 117 5.47 -3.08 -1.84
CA PRO A 117 4.90 -4.10 -2.71
C PRO A 117 5.04 -5.52 -2.14
N LEU A 118 6.12 -5.84 -1.42
CA LEU A 118 6.25 -7.14 -0.73
C LEU A 118 5.12 -7.37 0.27
N PHE A 119 4.79 -6.35 1.07
CA PHE A 119 3.67 -6.38 2.00
C PHE A 119 2.34 -6.67 1.29
N TRP A 120 1.99 -5.91 0.25
CA TRP A 120 0.72 -6.09 -0.46
C TRP A 120 0.67 -7.41 -1.25
N PHE A 121 1.79 -7.84 -1.82
CA PHE A 121 1.92 -9.15 -2.44
C PHE A 121 1.62 -10.25 -1.43
N THR A 122 2.25 -10.20 -0.27
CA THR A 122 2.03 -11.17 0.81
C THR A 122 0.57 -11.16 1.27
N TYR A 123 -0.02 -9.97 1.46
CA TYR A 123 -1.44 -9.82 1.78
C TYR A 123 -2.34 -10.51 0.75
N GLY A 124 -2.08 -10.32 -0.54
CA GLY A 124 -2.80 -10.99 -1.63
C GLY A 124 -2.63 -12.51 -1.60
N VAL A 125 -1.40 -12.98 -1.40
CA VAL A 125 -1.07 -14.42 -1.34
C VAL A 125 -1.77 -15.12 -0.17
N ILE A 126 -1.78 -14.53 1.02
CA ILE A 126 -2.37 -15.18 2.21
C ILE A 126 -3.90 -15.07 2.29
N SER A 127 -4.48 -14.06 1.63
CA SER A 127 -5.93 -13.80 1.64
C SER A 127 -6.83 -15.01 1.29
N PRO A 128 -6.54 -15.82 0.25
CA PRO A 128 -7.36 -17.00 -0.05
C PRO A 128 -7.25 -18.13 1.00
N PHE A 129 -6.17 -18.17 1.78
CA PHE A 129 -5.94 -19.20 2.80
C PHE A 129 -6.55 -18.83 4.16
N ILE A 130 -6.54 -17.55 4.50
CA ILE A 130 -7.13 -17.05 5.75
C ILE A 130 -8.58 -16.65 5.48
N ARG A 131 -9.55 -17.49 5.84
CA ARG A 131 -10.98 -17.26 5.57
C ARG A 131 -11.84 -17.01 6.82
N THR A 132 -11.26 -17.15 8.02
CA THR A 132 -11.98 -17.03 9.30
C THR A 132 -11.33 -15.99 10.21
N SER A 133 -12.16 -15.27 10.97
CA SER A 133 -11.77 -14.23 11.92
C SER A 133 -11.59 -14.70 13.36
N HIS A 134 -12.10 -15.89 13.69
CA HIS A 134 -11.91 -16.54 14.99
C HIS A 134 -10.53 -17.20 15.13
#